data_AF-X0T5R3-F1
#
_entry.id   AF-X0T5R3-F1
#
_cell.length_a   1.000
_cell.length_b   1.000
_cell.length_c   1.000
_cell.angle_alpha   90.00
_cell.angle_beta   90.00
_cell.angle_gamma   90.00
#
_symmetry.space_group_name_H-M   'P 1'
#
loop_
_entity.id
_entity.type
_entity.pdbx_description
1 polymer ?
#
loop_
_entity_poly.entity_id
_entity_poly.type
_entity_poly.pdbx_seq_one_letter_code
_entity_poly.pdbx_strand_id
1 'polypeptide(L)'
;PAFTLPAKASPRERWLTRSEVARLLLAAWRNERTRHVARLILIGIYQGRRPGAILALGWLPSPRAGHFDLDAGLLYGTGRRERGTGEAGQRVTKKRAPTSRIHGRLLPHLKRWRAKDLERGIPHVIHYQGGRINKLRRSWRRAADLAGLGAEVTPHILRHTAGTWQAQAGTPDHEAAGFMGMSVEIYQRTYAHHHPDYQNKASTAQGTPRITPRKQRNQRRT
;
A
#
# COMPACT_ATOMS: atom_id res chain seq x y z
N PRO A 1 24.85 -20.89 26.38
CA PRO A 1 25.52 -19.84 25.57
C PRO A 1 24.59 -18.65 25.28
N ALA A 2 25.00 -17.43 25.62
CA ALA A 2 24.25 -16.21 25.31
C ALA A 2 24.44 -15.86 23.82
N PHE A 3 23.35 -15.86 23.06
CA PHE A 3 23.34 -15.47 21.65
C PHE A 3 23.19 -13.95 21.56
N THR A 4 24.25 -13.26 21.15
CA THR A 4 24.22 -11.80 20.92
C THR A 4 23.61 -11.55 19.54
N LEU A 5 22.46 -10.87 19.51
CA LEU A 5 21.85 -10.45 18.25
C LEU A 5 22.68 -9.31 17.62
N PRO A 6 22.93 -9.34 16.30
CA PRO A 6 23.62 -8.25 15.64
C PRO A 6 22.82 -6.95 15.78
N ALA A 7 23.54 -5.82 15.79
CA ALA A 7 22.94 -4.50 15.82
C ALA A 7 21.87 -4.35 14.72
N LYS A 8 20.72 -3.78 15.08
CA LYS A 8 19.61 -3.56 14.15
C LYS A 8 20.10 -2.66 13.02
N ALA A 9 20.18 -3.20 11.80
CA ALA A 9 20.57 -2.42 10.63
C ALA A 9 19.66 -1.19 10.47
N SER A 10 20.27 -0.06 10.11
CA SER A 10 19.54 1.19 9.86
C SER A 10 18.41 0.96 8.85
N PRO A 11 17.19 1.51 9.10
CA PRO A 11 16.12 1.43 8.12
C PRO A 11 16.59 2.00 6.79
N ARG A 12 16.53 1.22 5.71
CA ARG A 12 16.83 1.73 4.37
C ARG A 12 15.67 2.63 3.96
N GLU A 13 15.87 3.94 3.94
CA GLU A 13 14.93 4.94 3.41
C GLU A 13 14.92 4.91 1.87
N ARG A 14 14.48 3.79 1.29
CA ARG A 14 14.33 3.66 -0.17
C ARG A 14 12.88 3.42 -0.51
N TRP A 15 12.33 4.25 -1.38
CA TRP A 15 11.11 3.97 -2.15
C TRP A 15 11.42 4.01 -3.64
N LEU A 16 10.50 3.55 -4.48
CA LEU A 16 10.66 3.61 -5.93
C LEU A 16 10.14 4.94 -6.48
N THR A 17 10.86 5.50 -7.45
CA THR A 17 10.38 6.57 -8.31
C THR A 17 9.29 6.07 -9.27
N ARG A 18 8.52 6.99 -9.87
CA ARG A 18 7.52 6.64 -10.88
C ARG A 18 8.14 5.90 -12.07
N SER A 19 9.32 6.34 -12.51
CA SER A 19 10.07 5.73 -13.62
C SER A 19 10.60 4.34 -13.26
N GLU A 20 11.07 4.11 -12.03
CA GLU A 20 11.46 2.77 -11.56
C GLU A 20 10.26 1.81 -11.50
N VAL A 21 9.11 2.27 -10.98
CA VAL A 21 7.87 1.47 -10.99
C VAL A 21 7.45 1.13 -12.43
N ALA A 22 7.53 2.08 -13.35
CA ALA A 22 7.20 1.87 -14.75
C ALA A 22 8.14 0.84 -15.41
N ARG A 23 9.46 0.94 -15.20
CA ARG A 23 10.45 -0.04 -15.69
C ARG A 23 10.19 -1.43 -15.11
N LEU A 24 9.96 -1.52 -13.80
CA LEU A 24 9.67 -2.79 -13.12
C LEU A 24 8.37 -3.44 -13.62
N LEU A 25 7.32 -2.63 -13.79
CA LEU A 25 6.04 -3.09 -14.32
C LEU A 25 6.18 -3.59 -15.77
N LEU A 26 6.89 -2.85 -16.62
CA LEU A 26 7.13 -3.20 -18.01
C LEU A 26 7.94 -4.49 -18.14
N ALA A 27 9.04 -4.61 -17.38
CA ALA A 27 9.87 -5.81 -17.32
C ALA A 27 9.07 -7.04 -16.87
N ALA A 28 8.24 -6.89 -15.83
CA ALA A 28 7.36 -7.95 -15.37
C ALA A 28 6.33 -8.38 -16.42
N TRP A 29 5.72 -7.41 -17.12
CA TRP A 29 4.64 -7.65 -18.09
C TRP A 29 5.13 -8.31 -19.39
N ARG A 30 6.27 -7.86 -19.92
CA ARG A 30 6.86 -8.36 -21.18
C ARG A 30 7.33 -9.81 -21.09
N ASN A 31 7.74 -10.27 -19.91
CA ASN A 31 8.19 -11.64 -19.71
C ASN A 31 7.05 -12.52 -19.18
N GLU A 32 6.69 -13.56 -19.94
CA GLU A 32 5.60 -14.49 -19.60
C GLU A 32 5.79 -15.13 -18.21
N ARG A 33 7.02 -15.50 -17.85
CA ARG A 33 7.34 -16.13 -16.55
C ARG A 33 7.19 -15.18 -15.36
N THR A 34 7.02 -13.89 -15.60
CA THR A 34 6.84 -12.86 -14.57
C THR A 34 5.56 -12.05 -14.74
N ARG A 35 4.69 -12.37 -15.69
CA ARG A 35 3.51 -11.56 -16.01
C ARG A 35 2.56 -11.40 -14.82
N HIS A 36 2.49 -12.40 -13.94
CA HIS A 36 1.74 -12.32 -12.68
C HIS A 36 2.31 -11.30 -11.69
N VAL A 37 3.62 -11.02 -11.74
CA VAL A 37 4.28 -10.00 -10.93
C VAL A 37 3.78 -8.60 -11.31
N ALA A 38 3.43 -8.37 -12.58
CA ALA A 38 2.84 -7.09 -13.02
C ALA A 38 1.53 -6.77 -12.28
N ARG A 39 0.68 -7.80 -12.04
CA ARG A 39 -0.54 -7.64 -11.24
C ARG A 39 -0.22 -7.26 -9.80
N LEU A 40 0.79 -7.91 -9.21
CA LEU A 40 1.25 -7.60 -7.85
C LEU A 40 1.75 -6.16 -7.74
N ILE A 41 2.56 -5.70 -8.70
CA ILE A 41 3.11 -4.34 -8.72
C ILE A 41 1.97 -3.32 -8.74
N LEU A 42 1.01 -3.48 -9.67
CA LEU A 42 -0.13 -2.57 -9.79
C LEU A 42 -0.97 -2.53 -8.51
N ILE A 43 -1.34 -3.68 -7.96
CA ILE A 43 -2.14 -3.72 -6.73
C ILE A 43 -1.32 -3.18 -5.54
N GLY A 44 -0.04 -3.51 -5.45
CA GLY A 44 0.84 -3.06 -4.37
C GLY A 44 1.03 -1.56 -4.34
N ILE A 45 1.22 -0.93 -5.51
CA ILE A 45 1.37 0.51 -5.65
C ILE A 45 0.04 1.24 -5.40
N TYR A 46 -1.08 0.74 -5.96
CA TYR A 46 -2.34 1.45 -5.87
C TYR A 46 -3.10 1.25 -4.55
N GLN A 47 -2.99 0.08 -3.91
CA GLN A 47 -3.69 -0.21 -2.65
C GLN A 47 -2.76 -0.24 -1.42
N GLY A 48 -1.45 -0.21 -1.61
CA GLY A 48 -0.48 -0.25 -0.51
C GLY A 48 -0.57 -1.50 0.36
N ARG A 49 -1.16 -2.61 -0.12
CA ARG A 49 -1.33 -3.85 0.68
C ARG A 49 -0.01 -4.61 0.84
N ARG A 50 0.10 -5.43 1.90
CA ARG A 50 1.26 -6.32 2.09
C ARG A 50 1.32 -7.35 0.96
N PRO A 51 2.51 -7.68 0.41
CA PRO A 51 2.62 -8.63 -0.71
C PRO A 51 1.91 -9.96 -0.47
N GLY A 52 2.06 -10.55 0.72
CA GLY A 52 1.37 -11.80 1.08
C GLY A 52 -0.16 -11.68 1.10
N ALA A 53 -0.71 -10.53 1.51
CA ALA A 53 -2.15 -10.29 1.47
C ALA A 53 -2.65 -10.17 0.03
N ILE A 54 -1.86 -9.55 -0.86
CA ILE A 54 -2.19 -9.43 -2.29
C ILE A 54 -2.18 -10.81 -2.96
N LEU A 55 -1.15 -11.63 -2.69
CA LEU A 55 -1.04 -12.98 -3.25
C LEU A 55 -2.18 -13.90 -2.79
N ALA A 56 -2.80 -13.61 -1.65
CA ALA A 56 -3.93 -14.36 -1.13
C ALA A 56 -5.28 -13.95 -1.73
N LEU A 57 -5.36 -12.85 -2.51
CA LEU A 57 -6.63 -12.33 -3.01
C LEU A 57 -7.31 -13.28 -4.01
N GLY A 58 -8.62 -13.46 -3.81
CA GLY A 58 -9.52 -14.15 -4.74
C GLY A 58 -10.45 -13.20 -5.48
N TRP A 59 -11.07 -13.69 -6.54
CA TRP A 59 -12.14 -13.00 -7.24
C TRP A 59 -13.50 -13.15 -6.55
N LEU A 60 -13.67 -14.22 -5.77
CA LEU A 60 -14.91 -14.54 -5.06
C LEU A 60 -14.74 -14.39 -3.55
N PRO A 61 -15.82 -14.07 -2.81
CA PRO A 61 -15.82 -14.04 -1.36
C PRO A 61 -15.29 -15.36 -0.76
N SER A 62 -14.43 -15.24 0.26
CA SER A 62 -13.85 -16.39 0.94
C SER A 62 -13.63 -16.10 2.42
N PRO A 63 -13.87 -17.07 3.32
CA PRO A 63 -13.52 -16.93 4.74
C PRO A 63 -12.01 -16.79 4.98
N ARG A 64 -11.18 -17.23 4.02
CA ARG A 64 -9.71 -17.34 4.18
C ARG A 64 -8.93 -16.31 3.37
N ALA A 65 -9.59 -15.56 2.49
CA ALA A 65 -8.96 -14.64 1.55
C ALA A 65 -9.79 -13.36 1.39
N GLY A 66 -9.10 -12.23 1.18
CA GLY A 66 -9.76 -11.01 0.73
C GLY A 66 -10.18 -11.13 -0.74
N HIS A 67 -11.12 -10.28 -1.16
CA HIS A 67 -11.61 -10.26 -2.54
C HIS A 67 -11.95 -8.84 -2.99
N PHE A 68 -11.99 -8.66 -4.30
CA PHE A 68 -12.46 -7.41 -4.91
C PHE A 68 -13.94 -7.52 -5.26
N ASP A 69 -14.73 -6.61 -4.73
CA ASP A 69 -16.07 -6.30 -5.21
C ASP A 69 -15.95 -5.13 -6.19
N LEU A 70 -16.00 -5.44 -7.48
CA LEU A 70 -15.81 -4.45 -8.54
C LEU A 70 -17.05 -3.60 -8.79
N ASP A 71 -18.21 -4.04 -8.30
CA ASP A 71 -19.49 -3.35 -8.48
C ASP A 71 -19.65 -2.31 -7.38
N ALA A 72 -19.35 -2.69 -6.12
CA ALA A 72 -19.27 -1.75 -5.00
C ALA A 72 -17.99 -0.89 -5.03
N GLY A 73 -16.98 -1.26 -5.83
CA GLY A 73 -15.69 -0.56 -5.87
C GLY A 73 -14.88 -0.75 -4.57
N LEU A 74 -15.01 -1.92 -3.93
CA LEU A 74 -14.41 -2.22 -2.63
C LEU A 74 -13.42 -3.38 -2.69
N LEU A 75 -12.34 -3.25 -1.92
CA LEU A 75 -11.44 -4.35 -1.58
C LEU A 75 -11.75 -4.81 -0.17
N TYR A 76 -12.39 -5.97 -0.05
CA TYR A 76 -12.60 -6.63 1.22
C TYR A 76 -11.32 -7.33 1.66
N GLY A 77 -10.89 -7.04 2.89
CA GLY A 77 -9.84 -7.83 3.54
C GLY A 77 -10.33 -9.23 3.89
N THR A 78 -9.42 -10.07 4.40
CA THR A 78 -9.81 -11.37 4.99
C THR A 78 -10.85 -11.15 6.09
N GLY A 79 -12.05 -11.72 5.91
CA GLY A 79 -13.15 -11.59 6.86
C GLY A 79 -12.81 -12.20 8.22
N ARG A 80 -13.30 -11.59 9.31
CA ARG A 80 -13.55 -12.33 10.55
C ARG A 80 -14.95 -12.94 10.41
N ARG A 81 -15.13 -14.13 10.98
CA ARG A 81 -16.44 -14.70 11.32
C ARG A 81 -17.46 -13.59 11.66
N GLU A 82 -18.65 -13.75 11.12
CA GLU A 82 -19.86 -13.11 11.65
C GLU A 82 -19.88 -13.25 13.18
N ARG A 83 -20.45 -12.25 13.86
CA ARG A 83 -20.64 -12.30 15.31
C ARG A 83 -21.50 -13.50 15.67
N GLY A 84 -20.85 -14.60 16.03
CA GLY A 84 -21.43 -15.69 16.82
C GLY A 84 -20.82 -15.62 18.21
N THR A 85 -21.67 -15.51 19.23
CA THR A 85 -21.36 -15.82 20.62
C THR A 85 -20.78 -17.24 20.69
N GLY A 86 -19.66 -17.40 21.38
CA GLY A 86 -18.97 -18.67 21.52
C GLY A 86 -17.87 -18.55 22.55
N GLU A 87 -18.13 -19.18 23.69
CA GLU A 87 -17.22 -19.43 24.80
C GLU A 87 -15.98 -20.21 24.34
N ALA A 88 -14.94 -20.23 25.19
CA ALA A 88 -13.59 -20.77 24.94
C ALA A 88 -12.60 -19.84 24.20
N GLY A 89 -12.12 -18.83 24.91
CA GLY A 89 -10.72 -18.83 25.37
C GLY A 89 -9.55 -18.82 24.36
N GLN A 90 -9.74 -18.60 23.06
CA GLN A 90 -8.63 -18.44 22.12
C GLN A 90 -8.30 -16.96 21.87
N ARG A 91 -7.02 -16.58 22.09
CA ARG A 91 -6.47 -15.24 21.83
C ARG A 91 -6.84 -14.76 20.42
N VAL A 92 -7.87 -13.91 20.34
CA VAL A 92 -8.27 -13.22 19.12
C VAL A 92 -7.19 -12.19 18.80
N THR A 93 -6.34 -12.46 17.80
CA THR A 93 -5.49 -11.40 17.26
C THR A 93 -6.37 -10.40 16.51
N LYS A 94 -6.32 -9.12 16.91
CA LYS A 94 -7.05 -7.97 16.32
C LYS A 94 -6.67 -7.66 14.86
N LYS A 95 -6.23 -8.62 14.05
CA LYS A 95 -5.73 -8.36 12.70
C LYS A 95 -6.87 -8.48 11.67
N ARG A 96 -7.72 -7.46 11.60
CA ARG A 96 -8.57 -7.21 10.42
C ARG A 96 -7.70 -6.55 9.35
N ALA A 97 -7.76 -7.03 8.10
CA ALA A 97 -7.45 -6.17 6.96
C ALA A 97 -8.74 -5.36 6.69
N PRO A 98 -8.73 -4.03 6.81
CA PRO A 98 -9.94 -3.23 6.66
C PRO A 98 -10.44 -3.26 5.21
N THR A 99 -11.75 -3.17 5.03
CA THR A 99 -12.33 -2.85 3.73
C THR A 99 -11.83 -1.48 3.29
N SER A 100 -11.35 -1.38 2.05
CA SER A 100 -10.89 -0.11 1.48
C SER A 100 -11.53 0.09 0.11
N ARG A 101 -11.70 1.34 -0.34
CA ARG A 101 -12.05 1.63 -1.73
C ARG A 101 -10.98 1.09 -2.68
N ILE A 102 -11.38 0.69 -3.89
CA ILE A 102 -10.46 0.36 -4.99
C ILE A 102 -9.99 1.67 -5.61
N HIS A 103 -8.68 1.84 -5.74
CA HIS A 103 -8.12 3.00 -6.45
C HIS A 103 -8.64 3.07 -7.90
N GLY A 104 -9.11 4.24 -8.35
CA GLY A 104 -9.76 4.40 -9.66
C GLY A 104 -8.92 3.90 -10.84
N ARG A 105 -7.61 4.17 -10.85
CA ARG A 105 -6.69 3.66 -11.89
C ARG A 105 -6.50 2.13 -11.89
N LEU A 106 -6.82 1.45 -10.80
CA LEU A 106 -6.70 0.00 -10.70
C LEU A 106 -7.97 -0.71 -11.23
N LEU A 107 -9.13 -0.07 -11.13
CA LEU A 107 -10.43 -0.68 -11.43
C LEU A 107 -10.56 -1.25 -12.86
N PRO A 108 -10.14 -0.54 -13.94
CA PRO A 108 -10.20 -1.10 -15.30
C PRO A 108 -9.32 -2.33 -15.48
N HIS A 109 -8.16 -2.38 -14.80
CA HIS A 109 -7.28 -3.54 -14.82
C HIS A 109 -7.96 -4.74 -14.17
N LEU A 110 -8.58 -4.54 -13.00
CA LEU A 110 -9.29 -5.59 -12.28
C LEU A 110 -10.46 -6.14 -13.07
N LYS A 111 -11.29 -5.28 -13.69
CA LYS A 111 -12.41 -5.72 -14.55
C LYS A 111 -11.93 -6.62 -15.68
N ARG A 112 -10.90 -6.20 -16.41
CA ARG A 112 -10.30 -6.99 -17.51
C ARG A 112 -9.68 -8.30 -17.03
N TRP A 113 -9.02 -8.31 -15.87
CA TRP A 113 -8.43 -9.54 -15.33
C TRP A 113 -9.50 -10.51 -14.82
N ARG A 114 -10.50 -10.03 -14.07
CA ARG A 114 -11.61 -10.85 -13.56
C ARG A 114 -12.33 -11.56 -14.69
N ALA A 115 -12.68 -10.85 -15.76
CA ALA A 115 -13.35 -11.46 -16.92
C ALA A 115 -12.53 -12.63 -17.49
N LYS A 116 -11.24 -12.39 -17.82
CA LYS A 116 -10.35 -13.41 -18.40
C LYS A 116 -10.06 -14.58 -17.46
N ASP A 117 -9.94 -14.30 -16.17
CA ASP A 117 -9.61 -15.33 -15.19
C ASP A 117 -10.82 -16.22 -14.92
N LEU A 118 -12.01 -15.64 -14.74
CA LEU A 118 -13.24 -16.39 -14.48
C LEU A 118 -13.70 -17.20 -15.70
N GLU A 119 -13.52 -16.69 -16.92
CA GLU A 119 -13.73 -17.45 -18.16
C GLU A 119 -12.90 -18.74 -18.19
N ARG A 120 -11.73 -18.73 -17.54
CA ARG A 120 -10.82 -19.88 -17.43
C ARG A 120 -10.98 -20.66 -16.13
N GLY A 121 -12.00 -20.37 -15.32
CA GLY A 121 -12.23 -21.01 -14.02
C GLY A 121 -11.17 -20.69 -12.96
N ILE A 122 -10.42 -19.59 -13.10
CA ILE A 122 -9.33 -19.23 -12.19
C ILE A 122 -9.88 -18.34 -11.06
N PRO A 123 -9.87 -18.78 -9.79
CA PRO A 123 -10.47 -18.02 -8.68
C PRO A 123 -9.52 -16.98 -8.07
N HIS A 124 -8.27 -16.91 -8.50
CA HIS A 124 -7.21 -16.12 -7.88
C HIS A 124 -6.88 -14.85 -8.67
N VAL A 125 -6.74 -13.71 -8.00
CA VAL A 125 -6.37 -12.44 -8.65
C VAL A 125 -4.93 -12.49 -9.18
N ILE A 126 -4.04 -13.11 -8.42
CA ILE A 126 -2.65 -13.34 -8.81
C ILE A 126 -2.42 -14.85 -8.90
N HIS A 127 -2.14 -15.31 -10.10
CA HIS A 127 -1.94 -16.73 -10.40
C HIS A 127 -0.84 -16.90 -11.44
N TYR A 128 -0.22 -18.07 -11.48
CA TYR A 128 0.69 -18.50 -12.54
C TYR A 128 0.13 -19.78 -13.14
N GLN A 129 -0.17 -19.77 -14.45
CA GLN A 129 -0.80 -20.91 -15.15
C GLN A 129 -2.06 -21.43 -14.41
N GLY A 130 -2.94 -20.52 -13.99
CA GLY A 130 -4.12 -20.80 -13.16
C GLY A 130 -3.87 -21.14 -11.68
N GLY A 131 -2.66 -21.56 -11.32
CA GLY A 131 -2.31 -21.95 -9.95
C GLY A 131 -2.03 -20.78 -9.01
N ARG A 132 -2.31 -20.99 -7.71
CA ARG A 132 -1.98 -20.04 -6.63
C ARG A 132 -0.47 -19.90 -6.44
N ILE A 133 0.00 -18.68 -6.16
CA ILE A 133 1.42 -18.40 -5.92
C ILE A 133 1.69 -18.26 -4.41
N ASN A 134 2.45 -19.21 -3.86
CA ASN A 134 2.90 -19.16 -2.46
C ASN A 134 4.32 -18.58 -2.31
N LYS A 135 5.16 -18.69 -3.34
CA LYS A 135 6.55 -18.22 -3.34
C LYS A 135 6.80 -17.31 -4.54
N LEU A 136 7.04 -16.03 -4.27
CA LEU A 136 7.25 -15.00 -5.30
C LEU A 136 8.73 -14.69 -5.58
N ARG A 137 9.64 -15.08 -4.67
CA ARG A 137 11.05 -14.63 -4.64
C ARG A 137 11.75 -14.72 -6.01
N ARG A 138 11.60 -15.84 -6.72
CA ARG A 138 12.26 -16.09 -8.01
C ARG A 138 11.74 -15.17 -9.11
N SER A 139 10.42 -15.12 -9.31
CA SER A 139 9.80 -14.28 -10.34
C SER A 139 9.98 -12.79 -10.06
N TRP A 140 9.98 -12.38 -8.78
CA TRP A 140 10.28 -11.00 -8.40
C TRP A 140 11.71 -10.61 -8.75
N ARG A 141 12.70 -11.42 -8.33
CA ARG A 141 14.12 -11.15 -8.62
C ARG A 141 14.34 -11.05 -10.13
N ARG A 142 13.80 -12.00 -10.91
CA ARG A 142 13.85 -11.96 -12.38
C ARG A 142 13.31 -10.63 -12.95
N ALA A 143 12.18 -10.15 -12.45
CA ALA A 143 11.59 -8.89 -12.92
C ALA A 143 12.43 -7.66 -12.49
N ALA A 144 12.99 -7.66 -11.28
CA ALA A 144 13.87 -6.60 -10.79
C ALA A 144 15.18 -6.54 -11.59
N ASP A 145 15.81 -7.69 -11.85
CA ASP A 145 17.04 -7.79 -12.64
C ASP A 145 16.81 -7.26 -14.07
N LEU A 146 15.71 -7.68 -14.71
CA LEU A 146 15.32 -7.20 -16.05
C LEU A 146 14.98 -5.71 -16.08
N ALA A 147 14.60 -5.12 -14.95
CA ALA A 147 14.33 -3.70 -14.81
C ALA A 147 15.59 -2.89 -14.49
N GLY A 148 16.75 -3.53 -14.27
CA GLY A 148 17.97 -2.87 -13.82
C GLY A 148 17.86 -2.36 -12.39
N LEU A 149 17.19 -3.10 -11.50
CA LEU A 149 17.03 -2.77 -10.08
C LEU A 149 17.82 -3.74 -9.21
N GLY A 150 18.42 -3.23 -8.14
CA GLY A 150 19.25 -4.02 -7.24
C GLY A 150 18.48 -4.95 -6.31
N ALA A 151 19.21 -5.84 -5.62
CA ALA A 151 18.64 -6.85 -4.72
C ALA A 151 17.92 -6.28 -3.49
N GLU A 152 18.14 -5.01 -3.16
CA GLU A 152 17.42 -4.26 -2.13
C GLU A 152 15.95 -4.02 -2.48
N VAL A 153 15.61 -4.03 -3.77
CA VAL A 153 14.23 -3.88 -4.24
C VAL A 153 13.49 -5.20 -4.02
N THR A 154 12.89 -5.36 -2.84
CA THR A 154 12.07 -6.53 -2.47
C THR A 154 10.57 -6.23 -2.61
N PRO A 155 9.66 -7.22 -2.66
CA PRO A 155 8.23 -6.96 -2.84
C PRO A 155 7.62 -5.99 -1.83
N HIS A 156 8.17 -5.92 -0.61
CA HIS A 156 7.71 -5.01 0.43
C HIS A 156 7.90 -3.52 0.07
N ILE A 157 8.82 -3.22 -0.86
CA ILE A 157 9.06 -1.87 -1.37
C ILE A 157 7.81 -1.24 -1.95
N LEU A 158 6.88 -2.03 -2.51
CA LEU A 158 5.65 -1.53 -3.12
C LEU A 158 4.75 -0.85 -2.09
N ARG A 159 4.62 -1.47 -0.91
CA ARG A 159 3.84 -0.89 0.19
C ARG A 159 4.52 0.36 0.74
N HIS A 160 5.84 0.31 0.91
CA HIS A 160 6.58 1.47 1.40
C HIS A 160 6.46 2.64 0.42
N THR A 161 6.64 2.39 -0.87
CA THR A 161 6.45 3.38 -1.95
C THR A 161 5.04 3.96 -1.95
N ALA A 162 4.01 3.12 -1.84
CA ALA A 162 2.63 3.60 -1.76
C ALA A 162 2.38 4.51 -0.54
N GLY A 163 2.92 4.15 0.63
CA GLY A 163 2.80 4.98 1.84
C GLY A 163 3.54 6.31 1.73
N THR A 164 4.78 6.29 1.23
CA THR A 164 5.56 7.50 0.96
C THR A 164 4.85 8.41 -0.03
N TRP A 165 4.26 7.87 -1.10
CA TRP A 165 3.51 8.69 -2.06
C TRP A 165 2.22 9.27 -1.49
N GLN A 166 1.52 8.57 -0.60
CA GLN A 166 0.36 9.13 0.11
C GLN A 166 0.77 10.30 1.00
N ALA A 167 1.88 10.16 1.74
CA ALA A 167 2.42 11.24 2.57
C ALA A 167 2.87 12.43 1.72
N GLN A 168 3.62 12.20 0.65
CA GLN A 168 4.07 13.26 -0.28
C GLN A 168 2.90 13.98 -0.97
N ALA A 169 1.79 13.27 -1.21
CA ALA A 169 0.57 13.86 -1.75
C ALA A 169 -0.23 14.68 -0.71
N GLY A 170 0.23 14.76 0.55
CA GLY A 170 -0.47 15.47 1.62
C GLY A 170 -1.75 14.77 2.09
N THR A 171 -1.88 13.46 1.86
CA THR A 171 -3.07 12.72 2.32
C THR A 171 -3.07 12.69 3.85
N PRO A 172 -4.17 13.05 4.53
CA PRO A 172 -4.25 12.97 5.98
C PRO A 172 -3.88 11.58 6.51
N ASP A 173 -3.02 11.52 7.54
CA ASP A 173 -2.45 10.26 8.05
C ASP A 173 -3.51 9.21 8.36
N HIS A 174 -4.65 9.63 8.92
CA HIS A 174 -5.74 8.73 9.29
C HIS A 174 -6.44 8.11 8.07
N GLU A 175 -6.60 8.86 6.99
CA GLU A 175 -7.14 8.36 5.72
C GLU A 175 -6.16 7.39 5.06
N ALA A 176 -4.89 7.77 4.97
CA ALA A 176 -3.87 6.94 4.36
C ALA A 176 -3.64 5.63 5.14
N ALA A 177 -3.57 5.70 6.47
CA ALA A 177 -3.44 4.54 7.35
C ALA A 177 -4.65 3.61 7.25
N GLY A 178 -5.87 4.17 7.27
CA GLY A 178 -7.12 3.43 7.10
C GLY A 178 -7.18 2.73 5.74
N PHE A 179 -6.87 3.46 4.67
CA PHE A 179 -6.81 2.94 3.31
C PHE A 179 -5.82 1.77 3.18
N MET A 180 -4.60 1.91 3.71
CA MET A 180 -3.55 0.88 3.63
C MET A 180 -3.69 -0.23 4.67
N GLY A 181 -4.60 -0.12 5.62
CA GLY A 181 -4.84 -1.10 6.67
C GLY A 181 -3.71 -1.25 7.68
N MET A 182 -3.29 -0.12 8.26
CA MET A 182 -2.42 -0.06 9.44
C MET A 182 -2.90 1.00 10.43
N SER A 183 -2.36 1.01 11.65
CA SER A 183 -2.65 2.08 12.60
C SER A 183 -2.03 3.40 12.14
N VAL A 184 -2.64 4.51 12.55
CA VAL A 184 -2.13 5.87 12.33
C VAL A 184 -0.73 6.02 12.93
N GLU A 185 -0.51 5.49 14.14
CA GLU A 185 0.80 5.48 14.80
C GLU A 185 1.90 4.83 13.94
N ILE A 186 1.63 3.64 13.37
CA ILE A 186 2.59 2.96 12.49
C ILE A 186 2.82 3.78 11.22
N TYR A 187 1.77 4.36 10.66
CA TYR A 187 1.86 5.21 9.48
C TYR A 187 2.75 6.43 9.74
N GLN A 188 2.45 7.19 10.80
CA GLN A 188 3.19 8.38 11.19
C GLN A 188 4.67 8.09 11.43
N ARG A 189 4.97 7.06 12.24
CA ARG A 189 6.35 6.63 12.50
C ARG A 189 7.13 6.29 11.23
N THR A 190 6.44 5.83 10.19
CA THR A 190 7.09 5.35 8.97
C THR A 190 7.14 6.40 7.86
N TYR A 191 6.13 7.28 7.74
CA TYR A 191 5.95 8.13 6.55
C TYR A 191 5.76 9.61 6.85
N ALA A 192 5.51 10.04 8.10
CA ALA A 192 5.17 11.44 8.39
C ALA A 192 6.24 12.43 7.92
N HIS A 193 7.53 12.03 7.96
CA HIS A 193 8.66 12.85 7.52
C HIS A 193 8.67 13.14 6.01
N HIS A 194 7.85 12.46 5.22
CA HIS A 194 7.67 12.74 3.79
C HIS A 194 6.50 13.68 3.49
N HIS A 195 5.73 14.09 4.49
CA HIS A 195 4.60 14.99 4.31
C HIS A 195 5.10 16.40 3.93
N PRO A 196 4.49 17.09 2.95
CA PRO A 196 4.92 18.43 2.55
C PRO A 196 4.91 19.45 3.69
N ASP A 197 3.96 19.29 4.63
CA ASP A 197 3.85 20.13 5.83
C ASP A 197 4.68 19.66 7.04
N TYR A 198 5.53 18.64 6.87
CA TYR A 198 6.31 18.09 7.97
C TYR A 198 7.22 19.17 8.56
N GLN A 199 7.03 19.47 9.85
CA GLN A 199 7.76 20.51 10.60
C GLN A 199 7.60 21.96 10.11
N ASN A 200 6.83 22.26 9.05
CA ASN A 200 6.63 23.63 8.57
C ASN A 200 6.12 24.55 9.69
N LYS A 201 5.03 24.16 10.37
CA LYS A 201 4.50 24.93 11.50
C LYS A 201 5.45 24.96 12.70
N ALA A 202 6.18 23.88 12.96
CA ALA A 202 7.15 23.82 14.04
C ALA A 202 8.33 24.78 13.82
N SER A 203 8.78 24.91 12.56
CA SER A 203 9.87 25.81 12.17
C SER A 203 9.51 27.29 12.38
N THR A 204 8.22 27.64 12.29
CA THR A 204 7.73 29.01 12.43
C THR A 204 7.08 29.31 13.78
N ALA A 205 6.95 28.32 14.68
CA ALA A 205 6.17 28.42 15.91
C ALA A 205 6.73 29.42 16.93
N GLN A 206 8.04 29.64 16.94
CA GLN A 206 8.69 30.59 17.84
C GLN A 206 8.86 32.00 17.23
N GLY A 207 8.42 32.22 15.99
CA GLY A 207 8.47 33.54 15.35
C GLY A 207 7.48 34.49 16.00
N THR A 208 7.92 35.69 16.40
CA THR A 208 7.04 36.77 16.85
C THR A 208 5.93 36.98 15.81
N PRO A 209 4.64 37.03 16.20
CA PRO A 209 3.58 37.33 15.26
C PRO A 209 3.95 38.61 14.51
N ARG A 210 3.91 38.60 13.17
CA ARG A 210 4.00 39.86 12.40
C ARG A 210 2.82 40.72 12.84
N ILE A 211 3.08 41.69 13.71
CA ILE A 211 2.13 42.75 14.02
C ILE A 211 2.03 43.57 12.75
N THR A 212 1.02 43.28 11.92
CA THR A 212 0.67 44.15 10.81
C THR A 212 0.25 45.48 11.42
N PRO A 213 0.92 46.61 11.14
CA PRO A 213 0.51 47.89 11.68
C PRO A 213 -0.91 48.17 11.22
N ARG A 214 -1.84 48.29 12.17
CA ARG A 214 -3.21 48.72 11.89
C ARG A 214 -3.11 50.11 11.29
N LYS A 215 -3.34 50.25 9.97
CA LYS A 215 -3.41 51.56 9.31
C LYS A 215 -4.35 52.44 10.12
N GLN A 216 -3.80 53.48 10.76
CA GLN A 216 -4.61 54.52 11.38
C GLN A 216 -5.46 55.13 10.27
N ARG A 217 -6.77 54.88 10.33
CA ARG A 217 -7.76 55.49 9.47
C ARG A 217 -7.84 56.95 9.92
N ASN A 218 -7.04 57.80 9.27
CA ASN A 218 -7.04 59.23 9.50
C ASN A 218 -8.45 59.77 9.24
N GLN A 219 -9.01 60.42 10.27
CA GLN A 219 -10.16 61.30 10.15
C GLN A 219 -9.78 62.45 9.20
N ARG A 220 -10.58 62.66 8.16
CA ARG A 220 -10.71 63.99 7.56
C ARG A 220 -12.15 64.45 7.77
N ARG A 221 -12.28 65.36 8.73
CA ARG A 221 -13.34 66.36 8.81
C ARG A 221 -13.27 67.22 7.55
N THR A 222 -14.41 67.39 6.91
CA THR A 222 -14.95 68.66 6.36
C THR A 222 -16.44 68.43 6.17
#